data_AF-A0A9W7UE59-F1
#
_entry.id   AF-A0A9W7UE59-F1
#
_cell.length_a   1.000
_cell.length_b   1.000
_cell.length_c   1.000
_cell.angle_alpha   90.00
_cell.angle_beta   90.00
_cell.angle_gamma   90.00
#
_symmetry.space_group_name_H-M   'P 1'
#
loop_
_entity.id
_entity.type
_entity.pdbx_description
1 polymer ?
#
loop_
_entity_poly.entity_id
_entity_poly.type
_entity_poly.pdbx_seq_one_letter_code
_entity_poly.pdbx_strand_id
1 'polypeptide(L)' 'MITVGEMAPEFTLEGSNGEEVSLADFRGKNVVLYFYPKDMTPGCTTEACDFRDAYGVFQEKDTVILGVSLSSKNS' A
#
# COMPACT_ATOMS: atom_id res chain seq x y z
N MET A 1 -2.86 17.37 -4.79
CA MET A 1 -1.75 16.95 -5.68
C MET A 1 -0.52 16.82 -4.79
N ILE A 2 0.20 15.70 -4.85
CA ILE A 2 1.41 15.46 -4.04
C ILE A 2 2.63 15.76 -4.90
N THR A 3 3.66 16.39 -4.33
CA THR A 3 4.91 16.66 -5.03
C THR A 3 6.09 15.89 -4.42
N VAL A 4 7.12 15.65 -5.24
CA VAL A 4 8.31 14.93 -4.80
C VAL A 4 9.08 15.76 -3.78
N GLY A 5 9.44 15.14 -2.66
CA GLY A 5 10.16 15.79 -1.55
C GLY A 5 9.23 16.36 -0.47
N GLU A 6 7.92 16.40 -0.70
CA GLU A 6 6.96 16.67 0.36
C GLU A 6 6.83 15.49 1.32
N MET A 7 6.56 15.80 2.58
CA MET A 7 6.19 14.78 3.55
C MET A 7 4.88 14.13 3.12
N ALA A 8 4.84 12.79 3.13
CA ALA A 8 3.62 12.07 2.86
C ALA A 8 2.52 12.48 3.87
N PRO A 9 1.28 12.73 3.42
CA PRO A 9 0.17 13.05 4.32
C PRO A 9 -0.08 11.91 5.30
N GLU A 10 -0.44 12.26 6.53
CA GLU A 10 -0.94 11.27 7.49
C GLU A 10 -2.33 10.79 7.07
N PHE A 11 -2.53 9.48 7.16
CA PHE A 11 -3.86 8.88 7.03
C PHE A 11 -3.94 7.63 7.90
N THR A 12 -5.18 7.31 8.28
CA THR A 12 -5.55 6.04 8.89
C THR A 12 -6.74 5.51 8.12
N LEU A 13 -6.67 4.25 7.69
CA LEU A 13 -7.72 3.57 6.94
C LEU A 13 -7.99 2.21 7.56
N GLU A 14 -9.22 1.71 7.42
CA GLU A 14 -9.55 0.34 7.79
C GLU A 14 -8.88 -0.63 6.79
N GLY A 15 -8.11 -1.58 7.32
CA GLY A 15 -7.43 -2.62 6.58
C GLY A 15 -8.37 -3.75 6.17
N SER A 16 -7.91 -4.63 5.29
CA SER A 16 -8.68 -5.78 4.82
C SER A 16 -9.02 -6.79 5.94
N ASN A 17 -8.32 -6.74 7.06
CA ASN A 17 -8.54 -7.55 8.26
C ASN A 17 -9.46 -6.88 9.30
N GLY A 18 -9.97 -5.67 9.02
CA GLY A 18 -10.80 -4.89 9.95
C GLY A 18 -10.02 -4.13 11.02
N GLU A 19 -8.68 -4.13 10.96
CA GLU A 19 -7.85 -3.33 11.84
C GLU A 19 -7.53 -1.97 11.19
N GLU A 20 -7.34 -0.94 12.01
CA GLU A 20 -6.86 0.35 11.50
C GLU A 20 -5.39 0.24 11.10
N VAL A 21 -5.06 0.81 9.94
CA VAL A 21 -3.69 0.93 9.42
C VAL A 21 -3.37 2.41 9.28
N SER A 22 -2.39 2.89 10.05
CA SER A 22 -1.89 4.27 9.95
C SER A 22 -0.55 4.32 9.24
N LEU A 23 -0.32 5.36 8.43
CA LEU A 23 1.01 5.59 7.84
C LEU A 23 2.07 5.83 8.94
N ALA A 24 1.67 6.34 10.10
CA ALA A 24 2.54 6.55 11.26
C ALA A 24 3.11 5.24 11.84
N ASP A 25 2.42 4.12 11.65
CA ASP A 25 2.85 2.81 12.18
C ASP A 25 4.13 2.30 11.48
N PHE A 26 4.45 2.86 10.31
CA PHE A 26 5.58 2.47 9.48
C PHE A 26 6.77 3.44 9.55
N ARG A 27 6.82 4.33 10.55
CA ARG A 27 7.95 5.26 10.73
C ARG A 27 9.27 4.50 10.86
N GLY A 28 10.29 5.00 10.17
CA GLY A 28 11.61 4.36 10.10
C GLY A 28 11.74 3.29 9.01
N LYS A 29 10.64 2.92 8.34
CA LYS A 29 10.63 2.03 7.18
C LYS A 29 10.42 2.80 5.88
N ASN A 30 10.83 2.20 4.77
CA ASN A 30 10.39 2.65 3.46
C ASN A 30 8.96 2.14 3.21
N VAL A 31 8.11 2.95 2.59
CA VAL A 31 6.73 2.56 2.27
C VAL A 31 6.47 2.77 0.79
N VAL A 32 6.07 1.71 0.09
CA VAL A 32 5.50 1.76 -1.25
C VAL A 32 3.99 1.71 -1.11
N LEU A 33 3.33 2.85 -1.37
CA LEU A 33 1.88 2.96 -1.39
C LEU A 33 1.41 2.95 -2.85
N TYR A 34 0.65 1.92 -3.25
CA TYR A 34 0.14 1.80 -4.61
C TYR A 34 -1.39 1.79 -4.62
N PHE A 35 -1.98 2.61 -5.49
CA PHE A 35 -3.43 2.79 -5.58
C PHE A 35 -3.97 2.08 -6.80
N TYR A 36 -5.03 1.30 -6.63
CA TYR A 36 -5.67 0.58 -7.73
C TYR A 36 -7.20 0.71 -7.65
N PRO A 37 -7.91 0.84 -8.79
CA PRO A 37 -9.30 1.28 -8.80
C PRO A 37 -10.30 0.25 -8.27
N LYS A 38 -10.03 -1.06 -8.41
CA LYS A 38 -10.94 -2.12 -7.97
C LYS A 38 -10.20 -3.45 -7.76
N ASP A 39 -10.50 -4.16 -6.67
CA ASP A 39 -10.00 -5.50 -6.41
C ASP A 39 -10.33 -6.48 -7.56
N MET A 40 -9.45 -7.47 -7.79
CA MET A 40 -9.70 -8.65 -8.64
C MET A 40 -9.99 -8.38 -10.13
N THR A 41 -9.55 -7.26 -10.69
CA THR A 41 -9.49 -7.07 -12.15
C THR A 41 -8.17 -7.65 -12.71
N PRO A 42 -8.08 -8.03 -14.01
CA PRO A 42 -6.85 -8.60 -14.57
C PRO A 42 -5.60 -7.71 -14.40
N GLY A 43 -5.80 -6.38 -14.26
CA GLY A 43 -4.73 -5.43 -13.96
C GLY A 43 -4.20 -5.51 -12.53
N CYS A 44 -5.08 -5.73 -11.53
CA CYS A 44 -4.68 -5.90 -10.12
C CYS A 44 -3.81 -7.13 -9.88
N THR A 45 -3.80 -8.08 -10.81
CA THR A 45 -3.01 -9.30 -10.70
C THR A 45 -1.57 -9.09 -11.12
N THR A 46 -1.26 -8.10 -11.97
CA THR A 46 0.12 -7.92 -12.48
C THR A 46 0.99 -7.20 -11.45
N GLU A 47 0.63 -5.99 -11.02
CA GLU A 47 1.43 -5.23 -10.06
C GLU A 47 1.56 -5.97 -8.72
N ALA A 48 0.48 -6.62 -8.25
CA ALA A 48 0.54 -7.42 -7.03
C ALA A 48 1.43 -8.67 -7.20
N CYS A 49 1.44 -9.31 -8.38
CA CYS A 49 2.38 -10.40 -8.65
C CYS A 49 3.82 -9.90 -8.74
N ASP A 50 4.07 -8.76 -9.38
CA ASP A 50 5.41 -8.17 -9.48
C ASP A 50 5.95 -7.80 -8.10
N PHE A 51 5.13 -7.20 -7.24
CA PHE A 51 5.49 -6.91 -5.85
C PHE A 51 5.74 -8.17 -5.02
N ARG A 52 4.93 -9.21 -5.21
CA ARG A 52 5.14 -10.52 -4.57
C ARG A 52 6.46 -11.14 -5.02
N ASP A 53 6.74 -11.15 -6.31
CA ASP A 53 7.92 -11.80 -6.87
C ASP A 53 9.21 -11.02 -6.52
N ALA A 54 9.10 -9.69 -6.36
CA ALA A 54 10.18 -8.83 -5.90
C ALA A 54 10.25 -8.66 -4.37
N TYR A 55 9.40 -9.34 -3.60
CA TYR A 55 9.23 -9.10 -2.16
C TYR A 55 10.54 -9.21 -1.35
N GLY A 56 11.42 -10.14 -1.72
CA GLY A 56 12.74 -10.27 -1.10
C GLY A 56 13.60 -9.02 -1.21
N VAL A 57 13.58 -8.35 -2.37
CA VAL A 57 14.33 -7.10 -2.61
C VAL A 57 13.79 -5.95 -1.75
N PHE A 58 12.47 -5.91 -1.53
CA PHE A 58 11.85 -4.91 -0.66
C PHE A 58 12.17 -5.17 0.82
N GLN A 59 12.18 -6.43 1.25
CA GLN A 59 12.58 -6.79 2.62
C GLN A 59 14.03 -6.38 2.93
N GLU A 60 14.98 -6.62 2.01
CA GLU A 60 16.38 -6.20 2.16
C GLU A 60 16.54 -4.68 2.33
N LYS A 61 15.57 -3.90 1.84
CA LYS A 61 15.54 -2.44 1.92
C LYS A 61 14.65 -1.91 3.04
N ASP A 62 14.25 -2.75 3.99
CA ASP A 62 13.28 -2.44 5.05
C ASP A 62 12.03 -1.71 4.51
N THR A 63 11.49 -2.23 3.41
CA THR A 63 10.37 -1.63 2.68
C THR A 63 9.08 -2.42 2.87
N VAL A 64 8.01 -1.71 3.21
CA VAL A 64 6.64 -2.24 3.30
C VAL A 64 5.85 -1.81 2.07
N ILE A 65 5.04 -2.72 1.54
CA ILE A 65 4.18 -2.48 0.37
C ILE A 65 2.73 -2.47 0.84
N LEU A 66 2.01 -1.38 0.59
CA LEU A 66 0.62 -1.18 0.97
C LEU A 66 -0.21 -0.90 -0.28
N GLY A 67 -1.21 -1.76 -0.52
CA GLY A 67 -2.19 -1.57 -1.59
C GLY A 67 -3.43 -0.86 -1.08
N VAL A 68 -3.87 0.18 -1.80
CA VAL A 68 -5.08 0.94 -1.46
C VAL A 68 -6.05 0.87 -2.63
N SER A 69 -7.27 0.43 -2.36
CA SER A 69 -8.36 0.43 -3.34
C SER A 69 -9.49 1.36 -2.94
N LEU A 70 -10.22 1.85 -3.93
CA LEU A 70 -11.45 2.65 -3.70
C LEU A 70 -12.65 1.76 -3.31
N SER A 71 -12.48 0.44 -3.28
CA SER A 71 -13.55 -0.47 -2.91
C SER A 71 -13.80 -0.34 -1.42
N SER A 72 -14.86 0.38 -1.03
CA SER A 72 -15.26 0.39 0.38
C SER A 72 -15.67 -1.03 0.77
N LYS A 73 -15.18 -1.50 1.93
CA LYS A 73 -15.88 -2.57 2.63
C LYS A 73 -17.14 -1.99 3.25
N ASN A 74 -18.13 -1.65 2.43
CA ASN A 74 -19.51 -1.63 2.90
C ASN A 74 -20.00 -3.08 2.89
N SER A 75 -19.87 -3.75 4.02
CA SER A 75 -20.72 -4.89 4.37
C SER A 75 -21.47 -4.55 5.64
#